data_AF-A0A3M1S887-F1
#
_entry.id   AF-A0A3M1S887-F1
#
_cell.length_a   1.000
_cell.length_b   1.000
_cell.length_c   1.000
_cell.angle_alpha   90.00
_cell.angle_beta   90.00
_cell.angle_gamma   90.00
#
_symmetry.space_group_name_H-M   'P 1'
#
loop_
_entity.id
_entity.type
_entity.pdbx_description
1 polymer ?
#
loop_
_entity_poly.entity_id
_entity_poly.type
_entity_poly.pdbx_seq_one_letter_code
_entity_poly.pdbx_strand_id
1 'polypeptide(L)'
;LYSVKFGLNGDKPVPADFDGDGRTDVAVFRPSNNPSDPDFYILQSSDNSLRALSFGSIGDIPVVADYDGDGKADIGVFRSGTWYLLRSSTGFTSIQFGIEGDVPLPAAMN
;
A
#
# COMPACT_ATOMS: atom_id res chain seq x y z
N LEU A 1 19.92 4.94 20.37
CA LEU A 1 19.12 4.57 19.19
C LEU A 1 18.00 3.65 19.65
N TYR A 2 16.76 4.11 19.62
CA TYR A 2 15.58 3.27 19.85
C TYR A 2 15.11 2.77 18.49
N SER A 3 14.93 1.46 18.32
CA SER A 3 14.33 0.87 17.12
C SER A 3 12.98 0.26 17.49
N VAL A 4 11.92 0.66 16.80
CA VAL A 4 10.63 -0.04 16.86
C VAL A 4 10.66 -1.14 15.81
N LYS A 5 10.41 -2.39 16.20
CA LYS A 5 10.19 -3.47 15.24
C LYS A 5 8.77 -3.34 14.68
N PHE A 6 8.67 -2.94 13.41
CA PHE A 6 7.42 -2.94 12.67
C PHE A 6 7.53 -3.92 11.52
N GLY A 7 6.63 -4.89 11.47
CA GLY A 7 6.59 -5.94 10.47
C GLY A 7 7.04 -7.33 10.95
N LEU A 8 6.68 -8.35 10.17
CA LEU A 8 6.98 -9.76 10.33
C LEU A 8 7.85 -10.27 9.17
N ASN A 9 8.38 -11.48 9.30
CA ASN A 9 9.07 -12.13 8.19
C ASN A 9 8.08 -12.34 7.02
N GLY A 10 8.47 -11.90 5.82
CA GLY A 10 7.63 -11.98 4.61
C GLY A 10 6.84 -10.71 4.29
N ASP A 11 6.81 -9.73 5.20
CA ASP A 11 6.21 -8.42 4.92
C ASP A 11 7.01 -7.66 3.85
N LYS A 12 6.31 -6.97 2.96
CA LYS A 12 6.88 -6.05 1.97
C LYS A 12 6.73 -4.61 2.47
N PRO A 13 7.80 -3.84 2.68
CA PRO A 13 7.71 -2.43 3.05
C PRO A 13 7.01 -1.61 1.95
N VAL A 14 6.07 -0.75 2.35
CA VAL A 14 5.30 0.13 1.46
C VAL A 14 5.13 1.54 2.05
N PRO A 15 6.20 2.20 2.54
CA PRO A 15 6.11 3.50 3.18
C PRO A 15 5.63 4.58 2.20
N ALA A 16 4.67 5.39 2.62
CA ALA A 16 4.13 6.54 1.89
C ALA A 16 3.34 7.46 2.86
N ASP A 17 2.93 8.65 2.44
CA ASP A 17 2.09 9.55 3.26
C ASP A 17 0.61 9.17 3.09
N PHE A 18 0.04 8.34 3.95
CA PHE A 18 -1.35 7.85 3.79
C PHE A 18 -2.39 8.74 4.47
N ASP A 19 -1.97 9.66 5.35
CA ASP A 19 -2.88 10.52 6.10
C ASP A 19 -2.90 11.97 5.60
N GLY A 20 -1.95 12.34 4.75
CA GLY A 20 -1.82 13.64 4.10
C GLY A 20 -1.19 14.69 5.00
N ASP A 21 -0.38 14.28 5.98
CA ASP A 21 0.31 15.20 6.89
C ASP A 21 1.64 15.74 6.32
N GLY A 22 2.01 15.29 5.11
CA GLY A 22 3.24 15.66 4.41
C GLY A 22 4.46 14.85 4.85
N ARG A 23 4.29 13.80 5.67
CA ARG A 23 5.37 12.92 6.13
C ARG A 23 5.08 11.48 5.73
N THR A 24 6.17 10.75 5.49
CA THR A 24 6.08 9.33 5.17
C THR A 24 5.69 8.51 6.41
N ASP A 25 4.62 7.73 6.29
CA ASP A 25 4.20 6.76 7.28
C ASP A 25 4.98 5.45 7.17
N VAL A 26 5.09 4.73 8.28
CA VAL A 26 5.68 3.39 8.28
C VAL A 26 4.60 2.39 7.91
N ALA A 27 4.76 1.69 6.78
CA ALA A 27 3.76 0.73 6.33
C ALA A 27 4.36 -0.54 5.75
N VAL A 28 3.60 -1.63 5.88
CA VAL A 28 3.92 -2.95 5.31
C VAL A 28 2.71 -3.58 4.65
N PHE A 29 2.95 -4.26 3.54
CA PHE A 29 2.03 -5.21 2.94
C PHE A 29 2.39 -6.63 3.39
N ARG A 30 1.46 -7.31 4.05
CA ARG A 30 1.56 -8.68 4.53
C ARG A 30 0.56 -9.55 3.76
N PRO A 31 1.00 -10.27 2.72
CA PRO A 31 0.11 -11.11 1.94
C PRO A 31 -0.57 -12.16 2.83
N SER A 32 -1.90 -12.21 2.78
CA SER A 32 -2.70 -13.22 3.48
C SER A 32 -3.53 -14.03 2.48
N ASN A 33 -3.79 -15.30 2.81
CA ASN A 33 -4.75 -16.16 2.11
C ASN A 33 -6.16 -16.07 2.72
N ASN A 34 -6.31 -15.39 3.84
CA ASN A 34 -7.57 -15.14 4.51
C ASN A 34 -8.01 -13.69 4.23
N PRO A 35 -9.06 -13.46 3.43
CA PRO A 35 -9.54 -12.12 3.11
C PRO A 35 -10.02 -11.31 4.34
N SER A 36 -10.22 -11.97 5.48
CA SER A 36 -10.62 -11.31 6.74
C SER A 36 -9.42 -10.75 7.51
N ASP A 37 -8.20 -11.16 7.17
CA ASP A 37 -6.99 -10.62 7.80
C ASP A 37 -6.57 -9.34 7.05
N PRO A 38 -6.23 -8.25 7.76
CA PRO A 38 -5.62 -7.10 7.13
C PRO A 38 -4.30 -7.49 6.45
N ASP A 39 -4.07 -6.94 5.27
CA ASP A 39 -2.84 -7.15 4.51
C ASP A 39 -2.07 -5.85 4.28
N PHE A 40 -2.66 -4.69 4.56
CA PHE A 40 -1.93 -3.43 4.72
C PHE A 40 -1.97 -2.99 6.18
N TYR A 41 -0.80 -2.72 6.75
CA TYR A 41 -0.62 -2.18 8.09
C TYR A 41 0.17 -0.88 7.99
N ILE A 42 -0.41 0.22 8.47
CA ILE A 42 0.13 1.57 8.34
C ILE A 42 0.16 2.18 9.74
N LEU A 43 1.34 2.59 10.18
CA LEU A 43 1.55 3.37 11.39
C LEU A 43 1.71 4.83 10.99
N GLN A 44 0.68 5.62 11.27
CA GLN A 44 0.61 7.03 10.89
C GLN A 44 1.66 7.85 11.64
N SER A 45 2.42 8.66 10.92
CA SER A 45 3.48 9.48 11.48
C SER A 45 2.95 10.69 12.27
N SER A 46 1.70 11.09 12.00
CA SER A 46 1.01 12.19 12.66
C SER A 46 0.73 11.94 14.14
N ASP A 47 0.26 10.74 14.48
CA ASP A 47 -0.23 10.41 15.82
C ASP A 47 0.17 9.02 16.34
N ASN A 48 0.93 8.24 15.56
CA ASN A 48 1.27 6.84 15.82
C ASN A 48 0.06 5.90 15.89
N SER A 49 -1.07 6.26 15.30
CA SER A 49 -2.21 5.37 15.19
C SER A 49 -1.95 4.27 14.15
N LEU A 50 -2.42 3.06 14.45
CA LEU A 50 -2.33 1.92 13.55
C LEU A 50 -3.61 1.83 12.73
N ARG A 51 -3.47 1.96 11.41
CA ARG A 51 -4.52 1.66 10.43
C ARG A 51 -4.21 0.32 9.77
N ALA A 52 -5.21 -0.56 9.73
CA ALA A 52 -5.11 -1.86 9.09
C ALA A 52 -6.32 -2.07 8.16
N LEU A 53 -6.06 -2.57 6.96
CA LEU A 53 -7.11 -2.85 5.97
C LEU A 53 -6.75 -4.05 5.10
N SER A 54 -7.78 -4.66 4.50
CA SER A 54 -7.66 -5.78 3.56
C SER A 54 -7.98 -5.31 2.15
N PHE A 55 -7.04 -5.43 1.22
CA PHE A 55 -7.24 -5.02 -0.18
C PHE A 55 -6.58 -5.94 -1.21
N GLY A 56 -5.45 -6.54 -0.88
CA GLY A 56 -4.71 -7.45 -1.74
C GLY A 56 -5.02 -8.92 -1.46
N SER A 57 -4.12 -9.76 -1.96
CA SER A 57 -4.11 -11.21 -1.76
C SER A 57 -2.69 -11.75 -1.96
N ILE A 58 -2.49 -13.03 -1.62
CA ILE A 58 -1.22 -13.69 -1.92
C ILE A 58 -0.90 -13.64 -3.42
N GLY A 59 0.36 -13.33 -3.75
CA GLY A 59 0.83 -13.16 -5.13
C GLY A 59 0.78 -11.72 -5.64
N ASP A 60 0.05 -10.84 -4.98
CA ASP A 60 -0.01 -9.43 -5.38
C ASP A 60 1.30 -8.68 -5.11
N ILE A 61 1.57 -7.69 -5.96
CA ILE A 61 2.66 -6.72 -5.78
C ILE A 61 2.05 -5.40 -5.32
N PRO A 62 2.37 -4.89 -4.11
CA PRO A 62 1.81 -3.63 -3.65
C PRO A 62 2.37 -2.46 -4.45
N VAL A 63 1.51 -1.50 -4.80
CA VAL A 63 1.82 -0.33 -5.64
C VAL A 63 1.17 0.92 -5.04
N VAL A 64 1.65 1.35 -3.88
CA VAL A 64 1.14 2.56 -3.19
C VAL A 64 1.70 3.82 -3.84
N ALA A 65 0.83 4.81 -4.08
CA ALA A 65 1.16 6.14 -4.62
C ALA A 65 -0.10 7.02 -4.55
N ASP A 66 0.04 8.33 -4.71
CA ASP A 66 -1.09 9.24 -4.93
C ASP A 66 -1.55 9.15 -6.41
N TYR A 67 -2.61 8.38 -6.68
CA TYR A 67 -3.16 8.20 -8.03
C TYR A 67 -4.35 9.11 -8.32
N ASP A 68 -4.94 9.74 -7.31
CA ASP A 68 -6.07 10.66 -7.50
C ASP A 68 -5.75 12.15 -7.27
N GLY A 69 -4.52 12.45 -6.86
CA GLY A 69 -3.96 13.79 -6.76
C GLY A 69 -4.43 14.55 -5.52
N ASP A 70 -4.90 13.85 -4.48
CA ASP A 70 -5.40 14.48 -3.26
C ASP A 70 -4.31 14.77 -2.22
N GLY A 71 -3.06 14.41 -2.51
CA GLY A 71 -1.91 14.57 -1.62
C GLY A 71 -1.76 13.43 -0.61
N LYS A 72 -2.50 12.34 -0.75
CA LYS A 72 -2.35 11.12 0.06
C LYS A 72 -1.98 9.95 -0.83
N ALA A 73 -1.22 9.02 -0.26
CA ALA A 73 -0.95 7.76 -0.88
C ALA A 73 -2.20 6.88 -0.85
N ASP A 74 -2.55 6.36 -2.01
CA ASP A 74 -3.59 5.36 -2.21
C ASP A 74 -3.05 3.95 -1.99
N ILE A 75 -3.97 3.05 -1.69
CA ILE A 75 -3.67 1.63 -1.55
C ILE A 75 -3.84 0.97 -2.92
N GLY A 76 -2.81 0.27 -3.38
CA GLY A 76 -2.83 -0.35 -4.70
C GLY A 76 -2.15 -1.72 -4.71
N VAL A 77 -2.64 -2.61 -5.58
CA VAL A 77 -1.99 -3.89 -5.90
C VAL A 77 -1.94 -4.12 -7.41
N PHE A 78 -0.84 -4.68 -7.88
CA PHE A 78 -0.69 -5.18 -9.23
C PHE A 78 -0.82 -6.70 -9.23
N ARG A 79 -1.67 -7.20 -10.12
CA ARG A 79 -1.98 -8.62 -10.27
C ARG A 79 -2.14 -8.93 -11.76
N SER A 80 -1.22 -9.75 -12.29
CA SER A 80 -1.28 -10.28 -13.66
C SER A 80 -1.55 -9.22 -14.74
N GLY A 81 -0.87 -8.06 -14.67
CA GLY A 81 -1.04 -6.97 -15.64
C GLY A 81 -2.11 -5.94 -15.28
N THR A 82 -2.96 -6.22 -14.28
CA THR A 82 -3.99 -5.29 -13.83
C THR A 82 -3.54 -4.55 -12.57
N TRP A 83 -3.74 -3.24 -12.58
CA TRP A 83 -3.61 -2.36 -11.43
C TRP A 83 -4.98 -2.26 -10.76
N TYR A 84 -5.08 -2.64 -9.50
CA TYR A 84 -6.27 -2.45 -8.65
C TYR A 84 -5.93 -1.37 -7.63
N LEU A 85 -6.73 -0.30 -7.61
CA LEU A 85 -6.44 0.88 -6.81
C LEU A 85 -7.64 1.20 -5.93
N LEU A 86 -7.41 1.43 -4.65
CA LEU A 86 -8.34 1.98 -3.69
C LEU A 86 -7.90 3.40 -3.36
N ARG A 87 -8.47 4.35 -4.11
CA ARG A 87 -8.08 5.76 -4.04
C ARG A 87 -8.76 6.45 -2.87
N SER A 88 -8.01 7.25 -2.11
CA SER A 88 -8.42 7.85 -0.82
C SER A 88 -9.63 8.75 -0.94
N SER A 89 -9.77 9.50 -2.04
CA SER A 89 -10.88 10.42 -2.25
C SER A 89 -11.86 9.97 -3.33
N THR A 90 -11.39 9.20 -4.31
CA THR A 90 -12.19 8.81 -5.48
C THR A 90 -12.56 7.32 -5.55
N GLY A 91 -12.18 6.54 -4.53
CA GLY A 91 -12.59 5.14 -4.36
C GLY A 91 -11.94 4.17 -5.33
N PHE A 92 -12.54 2.98 -5.44
CA PHE A 92 -11.97 1.86 -6.19
C PHE A 92 -11.95 2.09 -7.70
N THR A 93 -10.86 1.67 -8.36
CA THR A 93 -10.77 1.51 -9.81
C THR A 93 -9.81 0.38 -10.18
N SER A 94 -9.90 -0.11 -11.41
CA SER A 94 -8.95 -1.07 -11.96
C SER A 94 -8.57 -0.73 -13.39
N ILE A 95 -7.29 -0.86 -13.72
CA ILE A 95 -6.73 -0.51 -15.03
C ILE A 95 -5.84 -1.67 -15.53
N GLN A 96 -6.13 -2.21 -16.70
CA GLN A 96 -5.21 -3.14 -17.36
C GLN A 96 -4.09 -2.34 -18.02
N PHE A 97 -2.89 -2.38 -17.44
CA PHE A 97 -1.71 -1.72 -17.98
C PHE A 97 -0.45 -2.50 -17.60
N GLY A 98 -0.12 -3.46 -18.44
CA GLY A 98 0.95 -4.43 -18.20
C GLY A 98 0.47 -5.82 -18.58
N ILE A 99 1.37 -6.78 -18.42
CA ILE A 99 1.13 -8.20 -18.66
C ILE A 99 1.55 -9.04 -17.46
N GLU A 100 1.19 -10.31 -17.48
CA GLU A 100 1.69 -11.27 -16.50
C GLU A 100 3.22 -11.34 -16.54
N GLY A 101 3.85 -11.29 -15.37
CA GLY A 101 5.30 -11.30 -15.23
C GLY A 101 5.95 -9.92 -15.18
N ASP A 102 5.21 -8.85 -15.52
CA ASP A 102 5.70 -7.49 -15.25
C ASP A 102 5.82 -7.25 -13.75
N VAL A 103 6.84 -6.48 -13.38
CA VAL A 103 7.04 -6.02 -12.00
C VAL A 103 6.88 -4.50 -12.02
N PRO A 104 5.80 -3.95 -11.44
CA PRO A 104 5.64 -2.51 -11.38
C PRO A 104 6.75 -1.92 -10.51
N LEU A 105 7.28 -0.79 -10.95
CA LEU A 105 8.16 0.01 -10.11
C LEU A 105 7.30 0.86 -9.16
N PRO A 106 7.71 1.00 -7.89
CA PRO A 106 7.09 1.97 -7.00
C PRO A 106 7.15 3.37 -7.62
N ALA A 107 6.13 4.19 -7.38
CA ALA A 107 6.18 5.59 -7.77
C ALA A 107 7.38 6.27 -7.08
N ALA A 108 8.08 7.14 -7.82
CA ALA A 108 9.04 8.05 -7.21
C ALA A 108 8.25 9.05 -6.36
N MET A 109 8.56 9.16 -5.07
CA MET A 109 8.05 10.27 -4.25
C MET A 109 8.65 11.56 -4.79
N ASN A 110 7.79 12.51 -5.18
CA ASN A 110 8.19 13.87 -5.53
C ASN A 110 8.39 14.71 -4.28
#